data_AF-A0A534G7E7-F1
#
_entry.id   AF-A0A534G7E7-F1
#
_cell.length_a   1.000
_cell.length_b   1.000
_cell.length_c   1.000
_cell.angle_alpha   90.00
_cell.angle_beta   90.00
_cell.angle_gamma   90.00
#
_symmetry.space_group_name_H-M   'P 1'
#
loop_
_entity.id
_entity.type
_entity.pdbx_description
1 polymer ?
#
loop_
_entity_poly.entity_id
_entity_poly.type
_entity_poly.pdbx_seq_one_letter_code
_entity_poly.pdbx_strand_id
1 'polypeptide(L)'
;MAVKAVGVSAVILVLFALGGAPFLGLMGISLEAFRIFGGLLLFLLALEMVFARESGTRTSSSEAAESRRRADISVFPLAFPFITGPGALATLLLWFGPLQLLRQGALFGELLAAAGLVLAVALVLMLLADPLMRVIGVTGANVASRLLGVVLGALAVQFVLDGLRRAFAVA
;
A
#
# COMPACT_ATOMS: atom_id res chain seq x y z
N MET A 1 9.46 -13.87 7.18
CA MET A 1 8.31 -13.33 6.43
C MET A 1 8.29 -11.80 6.45
N ALA A 2 8.15 -11.13 7.60
CA ALA A 2 8.09 -9.65 7.68
C ALA A 2 9.28 -8.91 7.02
N VAL A 3 10.52 -9.27 7.35
CA VAL A 3 11.74 -8.68 6.72
C VAL A 3 11.75 -8.85 5.21
N LYS A 4 11.32 -10.03 4.73
CA LYS A 4 11.24 -10.31 3.28
C LYS A 4 10.16 -9.46 2.61
N ALA A 5 8.99 -9.35 3.22
CA ALA A 5 7.90 -8.51 2.71
C ALA A 5 8.33 -7.04 2.61
N VAL A 6 8.89 -6.51 3.70
CA VAL A 6 9.40 -5.12 3.75
C VAL A 6 10.54 -4.91 2.75
N GLY A 7 11.45 -5.87 2.60
CA GLY A 7 12.51 -5.81 1.60
C GLY A 7 11.98 -5.76 0.17
N VAL A 8 10.99 -6.59 -0.16
CA VAL A 8 10.32 -6.56 -1.47
C VAL A 8 9.60 -5.23 -1.67
N SER A 9 8.88 -4.74 -0.65
CA SER A 9 8.21 -3.44 -0.70
C SER A 9 9.17 -2.28 -0.90
N ALA A 10 10.34 -2.30 -0.24
CA ALA A 10 11.39 -1.30 -0.44
C ALA A 10 11.86 -1.27 -1.88
N VAL A 11 12.09 -2.44 -2.49
CA VAL A 11 12.48 -2.55 -3.90
C VAL A 11 11.40 -1.94 -4.80
N ILE A 12 10.12 -2.30 -4.61
CA ILE A 12 9.02 -1.75 -5.42
C ILE A 12 8.94 -0.22 -5.26
N LEU A 13 9.02 0.30 -4.04
CA LEU A 13 8.94 1.74 -3.77
C LEU A 13 10.12 2.50 -4.42
N VAL A 14 11.34 1.98 -4.32
CA VAL A 14 12.53 2.59 -4.95
C VAL A 14 12.40 2.60 -6.48
N LEU A 15 11.96 1.49 -7.07
CA LEU A 15 11.74 1.40 -8.52
C LEU A 15 10.68 2.41 -8.99
N PHE A 16 9.56 2.52 -8.28
CA PHE A 16 8.51 3.49 -8.62
C PHE A 16 8.92 4.95 -8.36
N ALA A 17 9.70 5.22 -7.31
CA ALA A 17 10.21 6.55 -7.02
C ALA A 17 11.19 7.05 -8.10
N LEU A 18 12.03 6.16 -8.64
CA LEU A 18 13.00 6.50 -9.67
C LEU A 18 12.42 6.48 -11.09
N GLY A 19 11.55 5.51 -11.39
CA GLY A 19 11.12 5.20 -12.76
C GLY A 19 9.61 5.19 -13.00
N GLY A 20 8.79 5.36 -11.97
CA GLY A 20 7.34 5.21 -12.09
C GLY A 20 6.69 6.27 -12.98
N ALA A 21 7.00 7.54 -12.78
CA ALA A 21 6.45 8.63 -13.60
C ALA A 21 6.86 8.55 -15.09
N PRO A 22 8.15 8.36 -15.46
CA PRO A 22 8.52 8.19 -16.87
C PRO A 22 7.92 6.93 -17.47
N PHE A 23 7.82 5.83 -16.71
CA PHE A 23 7.14 4.61 -17.18
C PHE A 23 5.67 4.86 -17.55
N LEU A 24 4.92 5.57 -16.70
CA LEU A 24 3.53 5.94 -17.00
C LEU A 24 3.45 6.88 -18.21
N GLY A 25 4.37 7.83 -18.33
CA GLY A 25 4.47 8.72 -19.47
C GLY A 25 4.68 7.98 -20.81
N LEU A 26 5.50 6.93 -20.83
CA LEU A 26 5.71 6.08 -22.01
C LEU A 26 4.45 5.32 -22.42
N MET A 27 3.59 4.98 -21.46
CA MET A 27 2.31 4.31 -21.70
C MET A 27 1.18 5.29 -22.07
N GLY A 28 1.45 6.60 -22.06
CA GLY A 28 0.42 7.64 -22.25
C GLY A 28 -0.55 7.76 -21.07
N ILE A 29 -0.17 7.28 -19.88
CA ILE A 29 -1.01 7.30 -18.67
C ILE A 29 -0.66 8.55 -17.85
N SER A 30 -1.65 9.39 -17.57
CA SER A 30 -1.45 10.55 -16.69
C SER A 30 -1.34 10.14 -15.22
N LEU A 31 -0.62 10.94 -14.42
CA LEU A 31 -0.54 10.73 -12.97
C LEU A 31 -1.92 10.77 -12.31
N GLU A 32 -2.82 11.62 -12.83
CA GLU A 32 -4.20 11.73 -12.33
C GLU A 32 -5.04 10.49 -12.67
N ALA A 33 -4.88 9.90 -13.85
CA ALA A 33 -5.52 8.62 -14.18
C ALA A 33 -5.02 7.49 -13.28
N PHE A 34 -3.71 7.42 -13.02
CA PHE A 34 -3.14 6.45 -12.09
C PHE A 34 -3.65 6.67 -10.66
N ARG A 35 -3.80 7.92 -10.22
CA ARG A 35 -4.36 8.26 -8.91
C ARG A 35 -5.82 7.82 -8.77
N ILE A 36 -6.65 8.03 -9.78
CA ILE A 36 -8.04 7.56 -9.80
C ILE A 36 -8.07 6.03 -9.70
N PHE A 37 -7.28 5.34 -10.54
CA PHE A 37 -7.17 3.87 -10.47
C PHE A 37 -6.72 3.38 -9.09
N GLY A 38 -5.70 4.04 -8.51
CA GLY A 38 -5.20 3.70 -7.19
C GLY A 38 -6.26 3.92 -6.10
N GLY A 39 -7.03 5.00 -6.19
CA GLY A 39 -8.20 5.24 -5.34
C GLY A 39 -9.25 4.14 -5.48
N LEU A 40 -9.59 3.71 -6.69
CA LEU A 40 -10.54 2.61 -6.91
C LEU A 40 -10.04 1.29 -6.31
N LEU A 41 -8.76 0.96 -6.46
CA LEU A 41 -8.21 -0.27 -5.87
C LEU A 41 -8.18 -0.22 -4.34
N LEU A 42 -7.84 0.93 -3.74
CA LEU A 42 -7.98 1.15 -2.30
C LEU A 42 -9.43 1.01 -1.84
N PHE A 43 -10.39 1.49 -2.62
CA PHE A 43 -11.80 1.37 -2.31
C PHE A 43 -12.22 -0.10 -2.26
N LEU A 44 -11.78 -0.91 -3.22
CA LEU A 44 -12.03 -2.36 -3.20
C LEU A 44 -11.45 -3.03 -1.94
N LEU A 45 -10.21 -2.70 -1.57
CA LEU A 45 -9.59 -3.21 -0.34
C LEU A 45 -10.36 -2.76 0.91
N ALA A 46 -10.82 -1.52 0.94
CA ALA A 46 -11.66 -1.00 2.02
C ALA A 46 -12.98 -1.77 2.14
N LEU A 47 -13.64 -2.06 1.02
CA LEU A 47 -14.87 -2.86 1.01
C LEU A 47 -14.62 -4.29 1.53
N GLU A 48 -13.50 -4.91 1.14
CA GLU A 48 -13.10 -6.22 1.67
C GLU A 48 -12.96 -6.20 3.20
N MET A 49 -12.32 -5.16 3.75
CA MET A 49 -12.16 -4.97 5.20
C MET A 49 -13.49 -4.71 5.92
N VAL A 50 -14.35 -3.84 5.36
CA VAL A 50 -15.64 -3.45 5.96
C VAL A 50 -16.61 -4.63 5.98
N PHE A 51 -16.76 -5.32 4.84
CA PHE A 51 -17.72 -6.41 4.73
C PHE A 51 -17.19 -7.72 5.31
N ALA A 52 -15.91 -7.77 5.69
CA ALA A 52 -15.24 -8.97 6.15
C ALA A 52 -15.59 -10.15 5.23
N ARG A 53 -15.48 -9.95 3.91
CA ARG A 53 -15.41 -11.11 3.02
C ARG A 53 -14.28 -11.94 3.60
N GLU A 54 -14.58 -13.18 3.95
CA GLU A 54 -13.59 -14.19 4.26
C GLU A 54 -12.73 -14.39 3.00
N SER A 55 -11.85 -13.42 2.71
CA SER A 55 -10.62 -13.71 2.01
C SER A 55 -9.99 -14.82 2.86
N GLY A 56 -9.76 -15.99 2.25
CA GLY A 56 -9.37 -17.24 2.90
C GLY A 56 -8.02 -17.14 3.61
N THR A 57 -7.96 -16.33 4.64
CA THR A 57 -6.79 -16.00 5.47
C THR A 57 -7.18 -16.09 6.94
N ARG A 58 -8.28 -16.80 7.24
CA ARG A 58 -8.42 -17.45 8.53
C ARG A 58 -7.47 -18.62 8.52
N THR A 59 -6.40 -18.47 9.28
CA THR A 59 -5.57 -19.56 9.80
C THR A 59 -6.47 -20.53 10.57
N SER A 60 -7.20 -21.38 9.86
CA SER A 60 -7.72 -22.61 10.44
C SER A 60 -6.50 -23.49 10.71
N SER A 61 -6.46 -24.09 11.88
CA SER A 61 -5.33 -24.91 12.34
C SER A 61 -5.03 -26.13 11.45
N SER A 62 -5.86 -26.40 10.42
CA SER A 62 -5.64 -27.45 9.42
C SER A 62 -4.92 -26.97 8.15
N GLU A 63 -4.95 -25.68 7.78
CA GLU A 63 -4.30 -25.16 6.56
C GLU A 63 -2.82 -24.79 6.75
N ALA A 64 -2.34 -24.67 7.99
CA ALA A 64 -0.94 -24.40 8.32
C ALA A 64 0.03 -25.50 7.82
N ALA A 65 -0.47 -26.71 7.55
CA ALA A 65 0.30 -27.81 6.99
C ALA A 65 0.42 -27.73 5.45
N GLU A 66 -0.60 -27.19 4.77
CA GLU A 66 -0.64 -27.10 3.30
C GLU A 66 0.01 -25.80 2.77
N SER A 67 -0.03 -24.72 3.57
CA SER A 67 0.62 -23.43 3.31
C SER A 67 2.15 -23.51 3.11
N ARG A 68 2.80 -24.59 3.56
CA ARG A 68 4.25 -24.78 3.36
C ARG A 68 4.64 -25.04 1.91
N ARG A 69 3.70 -25.28 0.98
CA ARG A 69 4.04 -25.86 -0.33
C ARG A 69 3.95 -25.01 -1.60
N ARG A 70 3.44 -23.75 -1.68
CA ARG A 70 3.60 -22.99 -2.96
C ARG A 70 3.34 -21.49 -3.12
N ALA A 71 3.00 -20.68 -2.11
CA ALA A 71 2.93 -19.22 -2.30
C ALA A 71 3.67 -18.52 -1.18
N ASP A 72 4.72 -17.77 -1.51
CA ASP A 72 5.43 -16.96 -0.53
C ASP A 72 4.57 -15.77 -0.11
N ILE A 73 3.89 -15.93 1.03
CA ILE A 73 2.98 -14.94 1.63
C ILE A 73 3.68 -13.59 1.82
N SER A 74 5.01 -13.58 1.91
CA SER A 74 5.81 -12.36 2.00
C SER A 74 5.68 -11.48 0.75
N VAL A 75 5.55 -12.07 -0.44
CA VAL A 75 5.45 -11.34 -1.71
C VAL A 75 4.00 -10.93 -1.97
N PHE A 76 3.08 -11.88 -1.89
CA PHE A 76 1.64 -11.64 -2.05
C PHE A 76 0.88 -12.35 -0.92
N PRO A 77 -0.03 -11.68 -0.19
CA PRO A 77 -0.48 -10.29 -0.34
C PRO A 77 0.32 -9.25 0.50
N LEU A 78 1.33 -9.67 1.30
CA LEU A 78 1.99 -8.78 2.27
C LEU A 78 2.76 -7.62 1.63
N ALA A 79 3.76 -7.91 0.79
CA ALA A 79 4.52 -6.84 0.13
C ALA A 79 3.64 -6.06 -0.87
N PHE A 80 2.85 -6.79 -1.65
CA PHE A 80 1.84 -6.25 -2.55
C PHE A 80 0.55 -7.08 -2.43
N PRO A 81 -0.64 -6.47 -2.21
CA PRO A 81 -0.93 -5.04 -2.20
C PRO A 81 -0.95 -4.36 -0.81
N PHE A 82 -0.58 -5.04 0.29
CA PHE A 82 -0.76 -4.43 1.62
C PHE A 82 0.25 -3.33 1.96
N ILE A 83 1.56 -3.58 1.84
CA ILE A 83 2.58 -2.56 2.14
C ILE A 83 2.72 -1.59 0.95
N THR A 84 3.03 -2.11 -0.23
CA THR A 84 3.19 -1.31 -1.45
C THR A 84 1.91 -1.28 -2.26
N GLY A 85 0.82 -0.92 -1.58
CA GLY A 85 -0.49 -0.85 -2.19
C GLY A 85 -0.64 0.28 -3.21
N PRO A 86 -1.78 0.30 -3.92
CA PRO A 86 -2.14 1.36 -4.86
C PRO A 86 -2.06 2.76 -4.24
N GLY A 87 -2.41 2.90 -2.95
CA GLY A 87 -2.32 4.17 -2.23
C GLY A 87 -0.88 4.64 -2.02
N ALA A 88 0.00 3.72 -1.65
CA ALA A 88 1.43 4.00 -1.49
C ALA A 88 2.05 4.36 -2.84
N LEU A 89 1.73 3.61 -3.91
CA LEU A 89 2.22 3.88 -5.26
C LEU A 89 1.71 5.21 -5.82
N ALA A 90 0.41 5.52 -5.65
CA ALA A 90 -0.16 6.79 -6.08
C ALA A 90 0.47 7.97 -5.33
N THR A 91 0.69 7.82 -4.02
CA THR A 91 1.36 8.84 -3.19
C THR A 91 2.81 9.02 -3.65
N LEU A 92 3.56 7.94 -3.86
CA LEU A 92 4.91 8.04 -4.40
C LEU A 92 4.93 8.82 -5.72
N LEU A 93 4.06 8.46 -6.66
CA LEU A 93 4.03 9.12 -7.97
C LEU A 93 3.64 10.60 -7.88
N LEU A 94 2.76 10.97 -6.97
CA LEU A 94 2.40 12.38 -6.74
C LEU A 94 3.56 13.20 -6.20
N TRP A 95 4.36 12.63 -5.30
CA TRP A 95 5.44 13.33 -4.63
C TRP A 95 6.75 13.29 -5.41
N PHE A 96 7.08 12.15 -6.02
CA PHE A 96 8.32 11.95 -6.77
C PHE A 96 8.19 12.31 -8.25
N GLY A 97 7.00 12.16 -8.86
CA GLY A 97 6.80 12.40 -10.29
C GLY A 97 7.15 13.81 -10.75
N PRO A 98 6.77 14.88 -10.02
CA PRO A 98 7.15 16.25 -10.36
C PRO A 98 8.63 16.59 -10.08
N LEU A 99 9.34 15.77 -9.31
CA LEU A 99 10.69 16.10 -8.85
C LEU A 99 11.73 15.83 -9.93
N GLN A 100 12.63 16.79 -10.11
CA GLN A 100 13.81 16.62 -10.95
C GLN A 100 15.00 16.19 -10.09
N LEU A 101 15.37 14.90 -10.12
CA LEU A 101 16.41 14.33 -9.26
C LEU A 101 17.72 15.15 -9.27
N LEU A 102 18.13 15.65 -10.44
CA LEU A 102 19.36 16.44 -10.63
C LEU A 102 19.30 17.84 -9.99
N ARG A 103 18.11 18.41 -9.80
CA ARG A 103 17.90 19.77 -9.25
C ARG A 103 17.38 19.77 -7.82
N GLN A 104 16.68 18.71 -7.42
CA GLN A 104 15.95 18.60 -6.15
C GLN A 104 16.38 17.35 -5.38
N GLY A 105 17.63 16.93 -5.53
CA GLY A 105 18.16 15.71 -4.91
C GLY A 105 18.03 15.66 -3.38
N ALA A 106 18.11 16.82 -2.70
CA ALA A 106 17.89 16.89 -1.25
C ALA A 106 16.45 16.52 -0.86
N LEU A 107 15.45 17.14 -1.50
CA LEU A 107 14.03 16.83 -1.29
C LEU A 107 13.71 15.38 -1.67
N PHE A 108 14.32 14.88 -2.75
CA PHE A 108 14.17 13.48 -3.14
C PHE A 108 14.70 12.52 -2.06
N GLY A 109 15.87 12.83 -1.50
CA GLY A 109 16.47 12.08 -0.40
C GLY A 109 15.61 12.11 0.87
N GLU A 110 15.05 13.26 1.22
CA GLU A 110 14.13 13.42 2.36
C GLU A 110 12.87 12.56 2.21
N LEU A 111 12.24 12.57 1.03
CA LEU A 111 11.06 11.75 0.77
C LEU A 111 11.39 10.26 0.78
N LEU A 112 12.56 9.87 0.29
CA LEU A 112 13.01 8.48 0.34
C LEU A 112 13.30 8.04 1.78
N ALA A 113 13.88 8.91 2.59
CA ALA A 113 14.07 8.69 4.02
C ALA A 113 12.72 8.56 4.75
N ALA A 114 11.73 9.41 4.42
CA ALA A 114 10.38 9.31 4.97
C ALA A 114 9.70 7.98 4.59
N ALA A 115 9.81 7.55 3.32
CA ALA A 115 9.31 6.24 2.90
C ALA A 115 10.03 5.09 3.63
N GLY A 116 11.36 5.19 3.80
CA GLY A 116 12.15 4.24 4.58
C GLY A 116 11.73 4.18 6.05
N LEU A 117 11.41 5.32 6.66
CA LEU A 117 10.88 5.39 8.02
C LEU A 117 9.53 4.69 8.13
N VAL A 118 8.62 4.91 7.18
CA VAL A 118 7.31 4.22 7.16
C VAL A 118 7.49 2.71 7.04
N LEU A 119 8.41 2.24 6.20
CA LEU A 119 8.77 0.81 6.10
C LEU A 119 9.37 0.26 7.40
N ALA A 120 10.21 1.03 8.07
CA ALA A 120 10.80 0.63 9.35
C ALA A 120 9.73 0.50 10.43
N VAL A 121 8.80 1.47 10.50
CA VAL A 121 7.63 1.41 11.39
C VAL A 121 6.77 0.19 11.06
N ALA A 122 6.46 -0.06 9.78
CA ALA A 122 5.70 -1.23 9.36
C ALA A 122 6.41 -2.54 9.78
N LEU A 123 7.73 -2.62 9.59
CA LEU A 123 8.52 -3.78 10.03
C LEU A 123 8.39 -4.01 11.54
N VAL A 124 8.57 -2.96 12.34
CA VAL A 124 8.47 -3.04 13.80
C VAL A 124 7.07 -3.49 14.22
N LEU A 125 6.02 -2.92 13.62
CA LEU A 125 4.63 -3.32 13.91
C LEU A 125 4.35 -4.77 13.52
N MET A 126 4.88 -5.25 12.39
CA MET A 126 4.75 -6.66 11.98
C MET A 126 5.50 -7.60 12.93
N LEU A 127 6.67 -7.22 13.43
CA LEU A 127 7.41 -8.00 14.42
C LEU A 127 6.70 -8.02 15.79
N LEU A 128 5.92 -6.97 16.10
CA LEU A 128 5.10 -6.86 17.31
C LEU A 128 3.67 -7.39 17.11
N ALA A 129 3.34 -7.98 15.96
CA ALA A 129 1.97 -8.41 15.68
C ALA A 129 1.48 -9.50 16.65
N ASP A 130 2.33 -10.46 17.00
CA ASP A 130 1.99 -11.54 17.94
C ASP A 130 1.65 -11.05 19.36
N PRO A 131 2.49 -10.23 20.04
CA PRO A 131 2.11 -9.68 21.33
C PRO A 131 0.91 -8.74 21.25
N LEU A 132 0.79 -7.96 20.17
CA LEU A 132 -0.35 -7.07 19.96
C LEU A 132 -1.67 -7.85 19.83
N MET A 133 -1.65 -8.97 19.11
CA MET A 133 -2.81 -9.83 18.93
C MET A 133 -3.27 -10.47 20.26
N ARG A 134 -2.33 -10.76 21.17
CA ARG A 134 -2.66 -11.29 22.51
C ARG A 134 -3.39 -10.26 23.39
N VAL A 135 -3.10 -8.97 23.22
CA VAL A 135 -3.73 -7.88 23.98
C VAL A 135 -5.09 -7.51 23.40
N ILE A 136 -5.18 -7.37 22.07
CA ILE A 136 -6.40 -6.91 21.39
C ILE A 136 -7.42 -8.04 21.21
N GLY A 137 -6.93 -9.27 21.00
CA GLY A 137 -7.76 -10.42 20.68
C GLY A 137 -8.39 -10.36 19.27
N VAL A 138 -8.92 -11.49 18.82
CA VAL A 138 -9.49 -11.65 17.46
C VAL A 138 -10.69 -10.72 17.23
N THR A 139 -11.57 -10.58 18.22
CA THR A 139 -12.74 -9.71 18.13
C THR A 139 -12.34 -8.24 18.00
N GLY A 140 -11.39 -7.77 18.83
CA GLY A 140 -10.90 -6.40 18.77
C GLY A 140 -10.20 -6.11 17.45
N ALA A 141 -9.40 -7.04 16.94
CA ALA A 141 -8.74 -6.92 15.64
C ALA A 141 -9.75 -6.82 14.49
N ASN A 142 -10.84 -7.60 14.53
CA ASN A 142 -11.90 -7.54 13.53
C ASN A 142 -12.65 -6.20 13.56
N VAL A 143 -12.96 -5.66 14.74
CA VAL A 143 -13.59 -4.34 14.87
C VAL A 143 -12.65 -3.26 14.36
N ALA A 144 -11.38 -3.27 14.78
CA ALA A 144 -10.38 -2.32 14.32
C ALA A 144 -10.20 -2.36 12.80
N SER A 145 -10.14 -3.55 12.20
CA SER A 145 -10.06 -3.73 10.76
C SER A 145 -11.27 -3.12 10.04
N ARG A 146 -12.49 -3.35 10.53
CA ARG A 146 -13.70 -2.74 9.93
C ARG A 146 -13.68 -1.21 10.03
N LEU A 147 -13.28 -0.66 11.17
CA LEU A 147 -13.16 0.79 11.35
C LEU A 147 -12.09 1.39 10.42
N LEU A 148 -10.92 0.75 10.32
CA LEU A 148 -9.88 1.16 9.37
C LEU A 148 -10.35 1.03 7.92
N GLY A 149 -11.15 0.02 7.59
CA GLY A 149 -11.78 -0.13 6.29
C GLY A 149 -12.66 1.07 5.92
N VAL A 150 -13.47 1.58 6.86
CA VAL A 150 -14.27 2.80 6.63
C VAL A 150 -13.38 4.00 6.35
N VAL A 151 -12.31 4.19 7.14
CA VAL A 151 -11.34 5.30 6.93
C VAL A 151 -10.61 5.15 5.59
N LEU A 152 -10.18 3.93 5.25
CA LEU A 152 -9.52 3.63 3.99
C LEU A 152 -10.44 3.90 2.79
N GLY A 153 -11.74 3.57 2.91
CA GLY A 153 -12.75 3.88 1.91
C GLY A 153 -12.94 5.38 1.71
N ALA A 154 -12.94 6.17 2.79
CA ALA A 154 -12.97 7.63 2.70
C ALA A 154 -11.72 8.20 1.99
N LEU A 155 -10.53 7.71 2.34
CA LEU A 155 -9.27 8.08 1.68
C LEU A 155 -9.25 7.70 0.19
N ALA A 156 -9.79 6.53 -0.14
CA ALA A 156 -9.93 6.05 -1.50
C ALA A 156 -10.82 6.98 -2.35
N VAL A 157 -11.98 7.37 -1.81
CA VAL A 157 -12.87 8.36 -2.46
C VAL A 157 -12.16 9.71 -2.59
N GLN A 158 -11.41 10.15 -1.58
CA GLN A 158 -10.62 11.39 -1.66
C GLN A 158 -9.59 11.35 -2.80
N PHE A 159 -8.92 10.21 -3.02
CA PHE A 159 -7.97 10.05 -4.13
C PHE A 159 -8.66 10.14 -5.49
N VAL A 160 -9.86 9.55 -5.62
CA VAL A 160 -10.67 9.66 -6.84
C VAL A 160 -11.11 11.10 -7.07
N LEU A 161 -11.65 11.78 -6.05
CA LEU A 161 -12.13 13.16 -6.15
C LEU A 161 -11.01 14.12 -6.53
N ASP A 162 -9.85 14.00 -5.89
CA ASP A 162 -8.73 14.88 -6.20
C ASP A 162 -8.14 14.58 -7.58
N GLY A 163 -8.12 13.31 -8.00
CA GLY A 163 -7.72 12.93 -9.37
C GLY A 163 -8.67 13.51 -10.42
N LEU A 164 -9.99 13.43 -10.19
CA LEU A 164 -11.00 14.03 -11.05
C LEU A 164 -10.86 15.55 -11.09
N ARG A 165 -10.74 16.22 -9.93
CA ARG A 165 -10.56 17.68 -9.85
C ARG A 165 -9.36 18.14 -10.67
N ARG A 166 -8.22 17.47 -10.56
CA ARG A 166 -7.02 17.81 -11.32
C ARG A 166 -7.14 17.48 -12.80
N ALA A 167 -7.78 16.36 -13.14
CA ALA A 167 -8.02 15.99 -14.54
C ALA A 167 -8.91 17.03 -15.26
N PHE A 168 -9.94 17.55 -14.60
CA PHE A 168 -10.84 18.56 -15.18
C PHE A 168 -10.37 20.01 -15.00
N ALA A 169 -9.47 20.31 -14.06
CA ALA A 169 -8.88 21.65 -13.91
C ALA A 169 -7.75 21.93 -14.92
N VAL A 170 -7.23 20.89 -15.57
CA VAL A 170 -6.13 20.97 -16.55
C VAL A 170 -6.64 20.80 -17.99
N ALA A 171 -7.91 20.40 -18.18
CA ALA A 171 -8.61 20.34 -19.46
C ALA A 171 -9.32 21.67 -19.77
#